data_AF-C5CLZ5-F1
#
_entry.id   AF-C5CLZ5-F1
#
_cell.length_a   1.000
_cell.length_b   1.000
_cell.length_c   1.000
_cell.angle_alpha   90.00
_cell.angle_beta   90.00
_cell.angle_gamma   90.00
#
_symmetry.space_group_name_H-M   'P 1'
#
loop_
_entity.id
_entity.type
_entity.pdbx_description
1 polymer ?
#
loop_
_entity_poly.entity_id
_entity_poly.type
_entity_poly.pdbx_seq_one_letter_code
_entity_poly.pdbx_strand_id
1 'polypeptide(L)'
;MNVFAYHPSDPGKDLVHIDQWLTLYGPHVAGRCRICHQAMTVTAAKSQRQTHFSHANNSRCPSVVVNHVPYANLQNLPRDPALAANAKAYTLKNIEALYLKMKGIDKSLSWKEMIGFLEIAKRERVWELKDMPLGCIPYVLLTCADRLSANNFGRATDVFFVLEASPQQGSFWNFPVGYKRLLWEVALPSRNVTSHVIDLANPTAKSSDWYMRKIEPLLL
;
A
#
# COMPACT_ATOMS: atom_id res chain seq x y z
N MET A 1 -10.22 -12.63 5.24
CA MET A 1 -10.40 -13.86 4.44
C MET A 1 -10.37 -13.48 2.97
N ASN A 2 -9.73 -14.26 2.10
CA ASN A 2 -9.69 -13.95 0.66
C ASN A 2 -10.77 -14.78 -0.06
N VAL A 3 -11.76 -14.13 -0.66
CA VAL A 3 -12.87 -14.82 -1.34
C VAL A 3 -12.77 -14.70 -2.86
N PHE A 4 -11.66 -14.20 -3.39
CA PHE A 4 -11.42 -14.10 -4.84
C PHE A 4 -10.06 -14.69 -5.23
N ALA A 5 -10.02 -15.34 -6.39
CA ALA A 5 -8.80 -15.82 -7.03
C ALA A 5 -8.97 -15.83 -8.56
N TYR A 6 -7.87 -15.87 -9.30
CA TYR A 6 -7.91 -16.13 -10.75
C TYR A 6 -7.41 -17.55 -11.06
N HIS A 7 -7.89 -18.12 -12.16
CA HIS A 7 -7.50 -19.47 -12.58
C HIS A 7 -6.07 -19.47 -13.16
N PRO A 8 -5.20 -20.44 -12.82
CA PRO A 8 -3.82 -20.46 -13.32
C PRO A 8 -3.68 -20.41 -14.86
N SER A 9 -4.68 -20.92 -15.58
CA SER A 9 -4.72 -20.91 -17.05
C SER A 9 -5.39 -19.67 -17.64
N ASP A 10 -5.89 -18.75 -16.83
CA ASP A 10 -6.53 -17.53 -17.29
C ASP A 10 -5.46 -16.42 -17.52
N PRO A 11 -5.20 -16.04 -18.79
CA PRO A 11 -4.24 -14.99 -19.11
C PRO A 11 -4.73 -13.60 -18.70
N GLY A 12 -6.05 -13.37 -18.64
CA GLY A 12 -6.65 -12.12 -18.15
C GLY A 12 -6.51 -11.95 -16.64
N LYS A 13 -6.32 -13.08 -15.94
CA LYS A 13 -6.21 -13.16 -14.48
C LYS A 13 -7.44 -12.53 -13.81
N ASP A 14 -8.61 -12.78 -14.39
CA ASP A 14 -9.91 -12.30 -13.94
C ASP A 14 -10.27 -12.95 -12.60
N LEU A 15 -10.77 -12.14 -11.68
CA LEU A 15 -11.06 -12.58 -10.32
C LEU A 15 -12.43 -13.22 -10.25
N VAL A 16 -12.46 -14.47 -9.76
CA VAL A 16 -13.67 -15.27 -9.57
C VAL A 16 -13.94 -15.42 -8.08
N HIS A 17 -15.18 -15.16 -7.66
CA HIS A 17 -15.61 -15.31 -6.27
C HIS A 17 -15.62 -16.79 -5.86
N ILE A 18 -15.36 -17.08 -4.58
CA ILE A 18 -15.25 -18.45 -4.07
C ILE A 18 -16.49 -19.31 -4.34
N ASP A 19 -17.68 -18.72 -4.25
CA ASP A 19 -18.93 -19.47 -4.51
C ASP A 19 -19.02 -19.92 -5.97
N GLN A 20 -18.61 -19.06 -6.90
CA GLN A 20 -18.55 -19.40 -8.33
C GLN A 20 -17.37 -20.33 -8.64
N TRP A 21 -16.27 -20.22 -7.90
CA TRP A 21 -15.12 -21.10 -8.04
C TRP A 21 -15.48 -22.55 -7.74
N LEU A 22 -16.24 -22.76 -6.67
CA LEU A 22 -16.68 -24.09 -6.25
C LEU A 22 -17.55 -24.78 -7.30
N THR A 23 -18.34 -24.02 -8.07
CA THR A 23 -19.19 -24.58 -9.13
C THR A 23 -18.45 -24.80 -10.44
N LEU A 24 -17.54 -23.91 -10.82
CA LEU A 24 -16.80 -24.00 -12.08
C LEU A 24 -15.62 -24.96 -12.03
N TYR A 25 -14.87 -24.97 -10.93
CA TYR A 25 -13.58 -25.66 -10.84
C TYR A 25 -13.55 -26.70 -9.70
N GLY A 26 -14.36 -26.50 -8.67
CA GLY A 26 -14.42 -27.38 -7.49
C GLY A 26 -13.38 -27.03 -6.41
N PRO A 27 -13.51 -27.63 -5.22
CA PRO A 27 -12.74 -27.26 -4.02
C PRO A 27 -11.28 -27.74 -4.03
N HIS A 28 -10.90 -28.63 -4.95
CA HIS A 28 -9.54 -29.18 -5.03
C HIS A 28 -8.65 -28.43 -6.01
N VAL A 29 -9.21 -27.52 -6.80
CA VAL A 29 -8.47 -26.71 -7.77
C VAL A 29 -7.95 -25.45 -7.08
N ALA A 30 -6.63 -25.30 -7.08
CA ALA A 30 -5.96 -24.14 -6.50
C ALA A 30 -6.16 -22.89 -7.37
N GLY A 31 -6.53 -21.78 -6.74
CA GLY A 31 -6.55 -20.47 -7.39
C GLY A 31 -5.22 -19.74 -7.24
N ARG A 32 -5.00 -18.67 -7.98
CA ARG A 32 -3.84 -17.79 -7.81
C ARG A 32 -4.23 -16.44 -7.23
N CYS A 33 -3.38 -15.93 -6.34
CA CYS A 33 -3.56 -14.61 -5.75
C CYS A 33 -3.28 -13.51 -6.78
N ARG A 34 -4.17 -12.51 -6.91
CA ARG A 34 -3.91 -11.37 -7.81
C ARG A 34 -2.72 -10.51 -7.38
N ILE A 35 -2.36 -10.54 -6.09
CA ILE A 35 -1.30 -9.71 -5.52
C ILE A 35 0.07 -10.39 -5.64
N CYS A 36 0.26 -11.57 -5.05
CA CYS A 36 1.56 -12.25 -5.08
C CYS A 36 1.70 -13.32 -6.18
N HIS A 37 0.62 -13.62 -6.92
CA HIS A 37 0.56 -14.64 -7.97
C HIS A 37 0.88 -16.08 -7.52
N GLN A 38 1.07 -16.31 -6.23
CA GLN A 38 1.24 -17.64 -5.65
C GLN A 38 -0.09 -18.40 -5.63
N ALA A 39 0.02 -19.73 -5.63
CA ALA A 39 -1.11 -20.61 -5.47
C ALA A 39 -1.75 -20.45 -4.09
N MET A 40 -3.07 -20.52 -4.05
CA MET A 40 -3.91 -20.51 -2.85
C MET A 40 -4.82 -21.74 -2.87
N THR A 41 -5.03 -22.33 -1.71
CA THR A 41 -5.91 -23.49 -1.54
C THR A 41 -7.29 -23.04 -1.12
N VAL A 42 -8.33 -23.75 -1.54
CA VAL A 42 -9.67 -23.57 -1.00
C VAL A 42 -9.75 -24.22 0.37
N THR A 43 -10.12 -23.43 1.38
CA THR A 43 -10.22 -23.86 2.77
C THR A 43 -11.68 -23.76 3.23
N ALA A 44 -12.04 -24.56 4.24
CA ALA A 44 -13.36 -24.55 4.88
C ALA A 44 -14.54 -25.04 4.03
N ALA A 45 -14.31 -25.56 2.81
CA ALA A 45 -15.34 -26.05 1.90
C ALA A 45 -16.29 -27.14 2.45
N LYS A 46 -15.89 -27.86 3.51
CA LYS A 46 -16.69 -28.90 4.18
C LYS A 46 -16.99 -28.58 5.65
N SER A 47 -16.83 -27.32 6.07
CA SER A 47 -17.02 -26.88 7.45
C SER A 47 -18.14 -25.86 7.56
N GLN A 48 -18.60 -25.55 8.78
CA GLN A 48 -19.55 -24.46 9.01
C GLN A 48 -18.93 -23.05 8.87
N ARG A 49 -17.62 -22.94 8.63
CA ARG A 49 -16.96 -21.65 8.39
C ARG A 49 -17.09 -21.25 6.92
N GLN A 50 -17.11 -19.95 6.65
CA GLN A 50 -17.13 -19.42 5.28
C GLN A 50 -15.95 -19.97 4.47
N THR A 51 -16.26 -20.62 3.35
CA THR A 51 -15.26 -21.09 2.39
C THR A 51 -14.48 -19.91 1.83
N HIS A 52 -13.17 -20.04 1.74
CA HIS A 52 -12.30 -18.97 1.24
C HIS A 52 -11.00 -19.54 0.67
N PHE A 53 -10.28 -18.73 -0.10
CA PHE A 53 -8.91 -19.01 -0.50
C PHE A 53 -7.95 -18.66 0.64
N SER A 54 -7.02 -19.58 0.91
CA SER A 54 -5.93 -19.39 1.85
C SER A 54 -4.59 -19.49 1.14
N HIS A 55 -3.67 -18.60 1.50
CA HIS A 55 -2.27 -18.78 1.15
C HIS A 55 -1.67 -19.93 1.95
N ALA A 56 -0.57 -20.49 1.45
CA ALA A 56 0.27 -21.40 2.23
C ALA A 56 0.80 -20.71 3.50
N ASN A 57 1.12 -21.53 4.52
CA ASN A 57 1.76 -21.06 5.73
C ASN A 57 3.05 -20.28 5.40
N ASN A 58 3.30 -19.18 6.12
CA ASN A 58 4.43 -18.28 5.90
C ASN A 58 4.47 -17.56 4.54
N SER A 59 3.35 -17.50 3.81
CA SER A 59 3.25 -16.62 2.65
C SER A 59 3.60 -15.20 3.06
N ARG A 60 4.40 -14.51 2.25
CA ARG A 60 4.75 -13.09 2.40
C ARG A 60 3.80 -12.17 1.63
N CYS A 61 2.66 -12.70 1.19
CA CYS A 61 1.70 -11.92 0.43
C CYS A 61 1.17 -10.77 1.29
N PRO A 62 1.20 -9.52 0.80
CA PRO A 62 0.70 -8.38 1.56
C PRO A 62 -0.81 -8.44 1.82
N SER A 63 -1.53 -9.41 1.23
CA SER A 63 -2.96 -9.60 1.50
C SER A 63 -3.26 -10.48 2.72
N VAL A 64 -2.25 -11.12 3.31
CA VAL A 64 -2.40 -11.93 4.53
C VAL A 64 -2.36 -10.99 5.72
N VAL A 65 -3.33 -11.08 6.63
CA VAL A 65 -3.49 -10.10 7.74
C VAL A 65 -2.22 -9.95 8.58
N VAL A 66 -1.50 -11.02 8.87
CA VAL A 66 -0.23 -10.94 9.62
C VAL A 66 0.88 -10.19 8.87
N ASN A 67 0.77 -10.09 7.54
CA ASN A 67 1.67 -9.32 6.69
C ASN A 67 1.14 -7.93 6.35
N HIS A 68 -0.06 -7.55 6.79
CA HIS A 68 -0.58 -6.19 6.70
C HIS A 68 0.16 -5.23 7.64
N VAL A 69 1.29 -5.62 8.23
CA VAL A 69 2.06 -4.72 9.08
C VAL A 69 2.49 -3.53 8.21
N PRO A 70 1.96 -2.32 8.46
CA PRO A 70 2.28 -1.14 7.68
C PRO A 70 3.77 -0.97 7.77
N TYR A 71 4.38 -0.56 6.67
CA TYR A 71 5.79 -0.22 6.70
C TYR A 71 6.75 -1.41 6.95
N ALA A 72 6.29 -2.65 7.16
CA ALA A 72 7.17 -3.80 7.46
C ALA A 72 8.25 -4.05 6.40
N ASN A 73 7.92 -3.84 5.12
CA ASN A 73 8.88 -3.97 4.03
C ASN A 73 9.95 -2.87 4.03
N LEU A 74 9.69 -1.74 4.71
CA LEU A 74 10.60 -0.61 4.87
C LEU A 74 11.32 -0.62 6.23
N GLN A 75 10.83 -1.41 7.20
CA GLN A 75 11.43 -1.48 8.54
C GLN A 75 12.90 -1.93 8.53
N ASN A 76 13.28 -2.80 7.60
CA ASN A 76 14.65 -3.31 7.47
C ASN A 76 15.55 -2.45 6.59
N LEU A 77 15.06 -1.32 6.07
CA LEU A 77 15.90 -0.43 5.26
C LEU A 77 16.88 0.36 6.14
N PRO A 78 18.09 0.64 5.64
CA PRO A 78 19.07 1.46 6.37
C PRO A 78 18.49 2.83 6.73
N ARG A 79 18.85 3.33 7.91
CA ARG A 79 18.44 4.64 8.39
C ARG A 79 19.64 5.50 8.79
N ASP A 80 19.53 6.79 8.52
CA ASP A 80 20.48 7.81 8.93
C ASP A 80 19.71 9.02 9.52
N PRO A 81 19.82 9.24 10.84
CA PRO A 81 19.20 10.38 11.52
C PRO A 81 19.55 11.75 10.92
N ALA A 82 20.74 11.88 10.30
CA ALA A 82 21.17 13.14 9.69
C ALA A 82 20.29 13.56 8.50
N LEU A 83 19.60 12.61 7.85
CA LEU A 83 18.72 12.86 6.70
C LEU A 83 17.36 13.44 7.10
N ALA A 84 16.93 13.21 8.35
CA ALA A 84 15.59 13.56 8.81
C ALA A 84 15.30 15.05 8.68
N ALA A 85 16.26 15.90 9.01
CA ALA A 85 16.09 17.35 8.95
C ALA A 85 15.71 17.82 7.53
N ASN A 86 16.40 17.33 6.51
CA ASN A 86 16.12 17.69 5.12
C ASN A 86 14.75 17.18 4.66
N ALA A 87 14.43 15.92 4.93
CA ALA A 87 13.16 15.32 4.54
C ALA A 87 11.96 15.99 5.22
N LYS A 88 12.09 16.31 6.51
CA LYS A 88 11.08 17.06 7.29
C LYS A 88 10.91 18.48 6.78
N ALA A 89 12.00 19.21 6.54
CA ALA A 89 11.95 20.58 6.02
C ALA A 89 11.31 20.63 4.62
N TYR A 90 11.66 19.69 3.75
CA TYR A 90 11.01 19.54 2.44
C TYR A 90 9.52 19.26 2.58
N THR A 91 9.14 18.33 3.46
CA THR A 91 7.74 17.98 3.68
C THR A 91 6.94 19.17 4.19
N LEU A 92 7.46 19.90 5.18
CA LEU A 92 6.82 21.07 5.74
C LEU A 92 6.59 22.15 4.67
N LYS A 93 7.61 22.42 3.84
CA LYS A 93 7.55 23.42 2.77
C LYS A 93 6.52 23.06 1.68
N ASN A 94 6.32 21.77 1.40
CA ASN A 94 5.53 21.29 0.27
C ASN A 94 4.28 20.48 0.69
N ILE A 95 3.82 20.62 1.94
CA ILE A 95 2.83 19.71 2.51
C ILE A 95 1.51 19.67 1.74
N GLU A 96 1.04 20.82 1.23
CA GLU A 96 -0.15 20.91 0.40
C GLU A 96 0.05 20.24 -0.95
N ALA A 97 1.22 20.44 -1.58
CA ALA A 97 1.57 19.81 -2.84
C ALA A 97 1.63 18.28 -2.71
N LEU A 98 2.19 17.80 -1.60
CA LEU A 98 2.23 16.38 -1.24
C LEU A 98 0.84 15.81 -1.03
N TYR A 99 -0.02 16.52 -0.28
CA TYR A 99 -1.41 16.12 -0.07
C TYR A 99 -2.20 16.03 -1.37
N LEU A 100 -2.07 17.03 -2.25
CA LEU A 100 -2.75 17.01 -3.55
C LEU A 100 -2.24 15.87 -4.43
N LYS A 101 -0.94 15.54 -4.39
CA LYS A 101 -0.37 14.39 -5.09
C LYS A 101 -0.97 13.07 -4.55
N MET A 102 -1.09 12.93 -3.23
CA MET A 102 -1.74 11.77 -2.61
C MET A 102 -3.23 11.70 -2.93
N LYS A 103 -3.92 12.84 -3.00
CA LYS A 103 -5.33 12.94 -3.37
C LYS A 103 -5.59 12.63 -4.84
N GLY A 104 -4.58 12.82 -5.70
CA GLY A 104 -4.61 12.33 -7.07
C GLY A 104 -4.66 10.80 -7.17
N ILE A 105 -4.11 10.10 -6.17
CA ILE A 105 -4.13 8.64 -6.05
C ILE A 105 -5.44 8.19 -5.40
N ASP A 106 -5.76 8.74 -4.22
CA ASP A 106 -7.03 8.50 -3.53
C ASP A 106 -7.82 9.81 -3.41
N LYS A 107 -8.80 10.00 -4.30
CA LYS A 107 -9.65 11.20 -4.34
C LYS A 107 -10.45 11.42 -3.05
N SER A 108 -10.68 10.36 -2.28
CA SER A 108 -11.42 10.40 -1.03
C SER A 108 -10.55 10.72 0.18
N LEU A 109 -9.23 10.87 -0.02
CA LEU A 109 -8.28 11.15 1.05
C LEU A 109 -8.62 12.48 1.71
N SER A 110 -8.71 12.42 3.04
CA SER A 110 -8.95 13.55 3.91
C SER A 110 -7.65 14.08 4.51
N TRP A 111 -7.67 15.36 4.89
CA TRP A 111 -6.55 15.96 5.62
C TRP A 111 -6.30 15.29 6.97
N LYS A 112 -7.35 14.77 7.63
CA LYS A 112 -7.23 14.04 8.89
C LYS A 112 -6.42 12.75 8.71
N GLU A 113 -6.66 12.02 7.63
CA GLU A 113 -5.86 10.82 7.30
C GLU A 113 -4.40 11.19 7.03
N MET A 114 -4.15 12.28 6.31
CA MET A 114 -2.78 12.76 6.08
C MET A 114 -2.04 13.07 7.40
N ILE A 115 -2.69 13.74 8.35
CA ILE A 115 -2.10 13.97 9.68
C ILE A 115 -1.76 12.64 10.37
N GLY A 116 -2.68 11.66 10.32
CA GLY A 116 -2.43 10.32 10.86
C GLY A 116 -1.21 9.63 10.20
N PHE A 117 -1.00 9.82 8.90
CA PHE A 117 0.19 9.28 8.23
C PHE A 117 1.47 9.94 8.72
N LEU A 118 1.47 11.26 8.97
CA LEU A 118 2.63 11.96 9.51
C LEU A 118 2.98 11.50 10.93
N GLU A 119 1.98 11.23 11.77
CA GLU A 119 2.16 10.68 13.11
C GLU A 119 2.84 9.30 13.06
N ILE A 120 2.36 8.43 12.17
CA ILE A 120 2.95 7.11 11.96
C ILE A 120 4.36 7.26 11.37
N ALA A 121 4.56 8.14 10.40
CA ALA A 121 5.85 8.38 9.79
C ALA A 121 6.91 8.85 10.79
N LYS A 122 6.50 9.69 11.76
CA LYS A 122 7.34 10.09 12.90
C LYS A 122 7.69 8.88 13.77
N ARG A 123 6.70 8.07 14.16
CA ARG A 123 6.90 6.87 15.00
C ARG A 123 7.82 5.84 14.35
N GLU A 124 7.66 5.59 13.05
CA GLU A 124 8.40 4.58 12.29
C GLU A 124 9.76 5.09 11.75
N ARG A 125 10.13 6.33 12.08
CA ARG A 125 11.37 7.00 11.64
C ARG A 125 11.52 7.01 10.11
N VAL A 126 10.44 7.33 9.40
CA VAL A 126 10.39 7.40 7.92
C VAL A 126 11.39 8.41 7.37
N TRP A 127 11.52 9.55 8.06
CA TRP A 127 12.39 10.65 7.65
C TRP A 127 13.87 10.28 7.62
N GLU A 128 14.24 9.18 8.27
CA GLU A 128 15.61 8.71 8.36
C GLU A 128 15.95 7.66 7.30
N LEU A 129 14.99 7.24 6.46
CA LEU A 129 15.24 6.24 5.42
C LEU A 129 16.37 6.68 4.49
N LYS A 130 17.46 5.89 4.46
CA LYS A 130 18.62 6.17 3.63
C LYS A 130 18.25 6.05 2.15
N ASP A 131 18.75 6.97 1.34
CA ASP A 131 18.62 7.01 -0.12
C ASP A 131 17.17 7.14 -0.63
N MET A 132 16.18 7.42 0.24
CA MET A 132 14.81 7.68 -0.18
C MET A 132 14.70 9.04 -0.90
N PRO A 133 14.29 9.07 -2.18
CA PRO A 133 14.06 10.34 -2.88
C PRO A 133 12.91 11.11 -2.24
N LEU A 134 13.01 12.44 -2.18
CA LEU A 134 11.95 13.29 -1.63
C LEU A 134 10.62 13.14 -2.40
N GLY A 135 10.68 12.89 -3.70
CA GLY A 135 9.51 12.57 -4.53
C GLY A 135 8.77 11.28 -4.13
N CYS A 136 9.40 10.38 -3.36
CA CYS A 136 8.76 9.16 -2.85
C CYS A 136 7.91 9.38 -1.60
N ILE A 137 8.08 10.49 -0.89
CA ILE A 137 7.38 10.80 0.36
C ILE A 137 5.87 10.56 0.28
N PRO A 138 5.10 11.06 -0.71
CA PRO A 138 3.65 10.89 -0.71
C PRO A 138 3.23 9.41 -0.83
N TYR A 139 4.01 8.61 -1.55
CA TYR A 139 3.75 7.18 -1.73
C TYR A 139 4.08 6.39 -0.47
N VAL A 140 5.18 6.72 0.20
CA VAL A 140 5.55 6.10 1.49
C VAL A 140 4.52 6.44 2.56
N LEU A 141 4.06 7.70 2.63
CA LEU A 141 3.02 8.11 3.57
C LEU A 141 1.71 7.33 3.38
N LEU A 142 1.30 7.06 2.14
CA LEU A 142 0.11 6.24 1.88
C LEU A 142 0.24 4.81 2.43
N THR A 143 1.45 4.27 2.51
CA THR A 143 1.71 2.94 3.10
C THR A 143 1.81 2.93 4.62
N CYS A 144 1.74 4.10 5.27
CA CYS A 144 1.77 4.18 6.73
C CYS A 144 0.47 3.68 7.38
N ALA A 145 -0.64 3.58 6.64
CA ALA A 145 -1.89 3.06 7.15
C ALA A 145 -2.09 1.57 6.85
N ASP A 146 -2.44 0.79 7.87
CA ASP A 146 -2.92 -0.60 7.76
C ASP A 146 -4.12 -0.73 6.81
N ARG A 147 -5.02 0.24 6.92
CA ARG A 147 -6.32 0.26 6.27
C ARG A 147 -6.90 1.66 6.32
N LEU A 148 -7.42 2.11 5.19
CA LEU A 148 -8.27 3.28 5.08
C LEU A 148 -9.71 2.80 4.87
N SER A 149 -10.58 3.14 5.81
CA SER A 149 -11.97 2.70 5.77
C SER A 149 -12.75 3.35 4.63
N ALA A 150 -13.77 2.65 4.14
CA ALA A 150 -14.81 3.25 3.29
C ALA A 150 -15.36 4.54 3.94
N ASN A 151 -15.66 5.53 3.11
CA ASN A 151 -16.08 6.85 3.60
C ASN A 151 -17.06 7.53 2.65
N ASN A 152 -17.71 8.58 3.16
CA ASN A 152 -18.68 9.38 2.40
C ASN A 152 -18.04 10.35 1.40
N PHE A 153 -16.71 10.36 1.29
CA PHE A 153 -15.96 11.21 0.35
C PHE A 153 -15.66 10.49 -0.98
N GLY A 154 -16.20 9.28 -1.16
CA GLY A 154 -16.09 8.51 -2.41
C GLY A 154 -15.32 7.21 -2.29
N ARG A 155 -14.81 6.85 -1.10
CA ARG A 155 -14.19 5.52 -0.89
C ARG A 155 -15.28 4.48 -0.67
N ALA A 156 -15.63 3.74 -1.72
CA ALA A 156 -16.71 2.77 -1.68
C ALA A 156 -16.41 1.54 -0.80
N THR A 157 -15.13 1.17 -0.68
CA THR A 157 -14.67 0.01 0.08
C THR A 157 -13.43 0.35 0.88
N ASP A 158 -13.12 -0.42 1.92
CA ASP A 158 -11.84 -0.29 2.63
C ASP A 158 -10.68 -0.55 1.64
N VAL A 159 -9.57 0.18 1.78
CA VAL A 159 -8.36 -0.01 0.96
C VAL A 159 -7.11 0.02 1.83
N PHE A 160 -6.00 -0.48 1.29
CA PHE A 160 -4.67 -0.24 1.84
C PHE A 160 -3.66 -0.13 0.71
N PHE A 161 -2.53 0.50 0.99
CA PHE A 161 -1.49 0.75 -0.01
C PHE A 161 -0.22 -0.01 0.31
N VAL A 162 0.41 -0.58 -0.71
CA VAL A 162 1.68 -1.28 -0.60
C VAL A 162 2.56 -0.88 -1.75
N LEU A 163 3.83 -0.55 -1.46
CA LEU A 163 4.80 -0.37 -2.53
C LEU A 163 5.17 -1.74 -3.09
N GLU A 164 5.26 -1.84 -4.42
CA GLU A 164 5.74 -3.03 -5.09
C GLU A 164 7.09 -3.48 -4.48
N ALA A 165 7.16 -4.75 -4.08
CA ALA A 165 8.34 -5.28 -3.41
C ALA A 165 9.55 -5.27 -4.37
N SER A 166 10.69 -4.75 -3.92
CA SER A 166 11.95 -4.93 -4.65
C SER A 166 12.39 -6.39 -4.53
N PRO A 167 12.80 -7.05 -5.63
CA PRO A 167 13.33 -8.41 -5.58
C PRO A 167 14.66 -8.53 -4.83
N GLN A 168 15.32 -7.41 -4.50
CA GLN A 168 16.63 -7.36 -3.83
C GLN A 168 16.54 -6.56 -2.53
N GLN A 169 16.97 -7.16 -1.41
CA GLN A 169 17.06 -6.51 -0.10
C GLN A 169 18.04 -5.32 -0.15
N GLY A 170 17.66 -4.20 0.46
CA GLY A 170 18.52 -3.02 0.59
C GLY A 170 18.59 -2.06 -0.61
N SER A 171 17.96 -2.40 -1.74
CA SER A 171 18.00 -1.60 -2.99
C SER A 171 16.64 -1.00 -3.36
N PHE A 172 15.79 -0.73 -2.36
CA PHE A 172 14.40 -0.33 -2.61
C PHE A 172 14.29 0.97 -3.43
N TRP A 173 15.18 1.93 -3.15
CA TRP A 173 15.20 3.25 -3.77
C TRP A 173 15.98 3.34 -5.07
N ASN A 174 16.55 2.23 -5.54
CA ASN A 174 17.20 2.21 -6.84
C ASN A 174 16.14 2.13 -7.93
N PHE A 175 15.95 3.24 -8.65
CA PHE A 175 15.09 3.38 -9.83
C PHE A 175 15.95 3.26 -11.10
N PRO A 176 16.33 2.05 -11.54
CA PRO A 176 17.06 1.91 -12.79
C PRO A 176 16.24 2.45 -13.97
N VAL A 177 16.94 3.10 -14.90
CA VAL A 177 16.34 3.71 -16.09
C VAL A 177 15.51 2.66 -16.85
N GLY A 178 14.24 2.99 -17.12
CA GLY A 178 13.30 2.09 -17.83
C GLY A 178 12.42 1.22 -16.94
N TYR A 179 12.65 1.14 -15.64
CA TYR A 179 11.81 0.37 -14.71
C TYR A 179 10.80 1.28 -14.00
N LYS A 180 9.51 0.99 -14.19
CA LYS A 180 8.43 1.63 -13.42
C LYS A 180 8.35 0.95 -12.05
N ARG A 181 8.28 1.73 -10.98
CA ARG A 181 7.86 1.25 -9.66
C ARG A 181 6.41 1.60 -9.44
N LEU A 182 5.68 0.68 -8.81
CA LEU A 182 4.26 0.83 -8.59
C LEU A 182 3.96 0.98 -7.09
N LEU A 183 3.02 1.87 -6.80
CA LEU A 183 2.22 1.80 -5.58
C LEU A 183 0.96 1.00 -5.93
N TRP A 184 0.71 -0.06 -5.18
CA TRP A 184 -0.50 -0.85 -5.32
C TRP A 184 -1.54 -0.38 -4.29
N GLU A 185 -2.71 0.01 -4.80
CA GLU A 185 -3.92 0.19 -4.01
C GLU A 185 -4.71 -1.11 -4.04
N VAL A 186 -5.02 -1.66 -2.87
CA VAL A 186 -5.69 -2.94 -2.74
C VAL A 186 -7.04 -2.76 -2.06
N ALA A 187 -8.12 -2.99 -2.82
CA ALA A 187 -9.47 -2.92 -2.30
C ALA A 187 -9.82 -4.14 -1.44
N LEU A 188 -10.61 -3.95 -0.39
CA LEU A 188 -11.09 -4.99 0.52
C LEU A 188 -12.62 -5.11 0.43
N PRO A 189 -13.20 -6.32 0.48
CA PRO A 189 -12.53 -7.61 0.57
C PRO A 189 -12.09 -8.18 -0.79
N SER A 190 -12.40 -7.51 -1.91
CA SER A 190 -12.21 -8.04 -3.27
C SER A 190 -10.76 -8.37 -3.63
N ARG A 191 -9.80 -7.69 -2.98
CA ARG A 191 -8.37 -7.75 -3.29
C ARG A 191 -8.04 -7.34 -4.73
N ASN A 192 -8.92 -6.55 -5.35
CA ASN A 192 -8.63 -5.88 -6.62
C ASN A 192 -7.43 -4.95 -6.41
N VAL A 193 -6.52 -4.95 -7.39
CA VAL A 193 -5.29 -4.16 -7.34
C VAL A 193 -5.34 -3.08 -8.41
N THR A 194 -5.31 -1.82 -7.98
CA THR A 194 -5.05 -0.69 -8.86
C THR A 194 -3.59 -0.31 -8.75
N SER A 195 -2.89 -0.21 -9.88
CA SER A 195 -1.47 0.14 -9.91
C SER A 195 -1.29 1.61 -10.24
N HIS A 196 -0.56 2.32 -9.39
CA HIS A 196 -0.20 3.72 -9.55
C HIS A 196 1.30 3.83 -9.81
N VAL A 197 1.69 4.48 -10.91
CA VAL A 197 3.13 4.69 -11.20
C VAL A 197 3.68 5.72 -10.22
N ILE A 198 4.81 5.39 -9.59
CA ILE A 198 5.55 6.34 -8.75
C ILE A 198 6.22 7.37 -9.65
N ASP A 199 5.81 8.62 -9.49
CA ASP A 199 6.40 9.78 -10.14
C ASP A 199 7.30 10.51 -9.13
N LEU A 200 8.59 10.60 -9.43
CA LEU A 200 9.58 11.24 -8.56
C LEU A 200 9.65 12.75 -8.73
N ALA A 201 8.88 13.35 -9.65
CA ALA A 201 8.83 14.79 -9.78
C ALA A 201 8.37 15.42 -8.45
N ASN A 202 9.16 16.37 -7.96
CA ASN A 202 8.88 17.10 -6.74
C ASN A 202 7.65 17.99 -6.97
N PRO A 203 6.53 17.78 -6.26
CA PRO A 203 5.37 18.63 -6.42
C PRO A 203 5.71 20.03 -5.88
N THR A 204 5.63 21.04 -6.74
CA THR A 204 5.85 22.44 -6.37
C THR A 204 4.52 23.14 -6.17
N ALA A 205 4.13 23.37 -4.92
CA ALA A 205 3.09 24.34 -4.58
C ALA A 205 3.53 25.13 -3.35
N LYS A 206 3.25 26.44 -3.33
CA LYS A 206 3.42 27.25 -2.13
C LYS A 206 2.35 26.82 -1.12
N SER A 207 2.79 26.36 0.04
CA SER A 207 1.90 26.06 1.15
C SER A 207 1.16 27.32 1.62
N SER A 208 -0.16 27.27 1.77
CA SER A 208 -0.98 28.31 2.41
C SER A 208 -0.96 28.21 3.95
N ASP A 209 -0.98 29.34 4.66
CA ASP A 209 -0.64 29.40 6.11
C ASP A 209 -1.63 28.71 7.07
N TRP A 210 -2.83 28.35 6.64
CA TRP A 210 -3.95 28.03 7.55
C TRP A 210 -3.85 26.67 8.29
N TYR A 211 -2.92 25.78 7.91
CA TYR A 211 -2.76 24.44 8.50
C TYR A 211 -1.44 24.18 9.23
N MET A 212 -0.50 25.13 9.25
CA MET A 212 0.86 24.92 9.78
C MET A 212 0.90 24.55 11.27
N ARG A 213 -0.03 25.10 12.08
CA ARG A 213 -0.05 24.89 13.55
C ARG A 213 -0.21 23.43 14.01
N LYS A 214 -0.83 22.57 13.19
CA LYS A 214 -1.02 21.15 13.53
C LYS A 214 0.09 20.24 13.00
N ILE A 215 0.83 20.70 12.00
CA ILE A 215 1.84 19.89 11.30
C ILE A 215 3.24 20.13 11.85
N GLU A 216 3.55 21.37 12.25
CA GLU A 216 4.86 21.73 12.80
C GLU A 216 5.35 20.76 13.90
N PRO A 217 4.55 20.37 14.92
CA PRO A 217 5.01 19.44 15.95
C PRO A 217 5.28 18.00 15.47
N LEU A 218 4.74 17.63 14.30
CA LEU A 218 4.93 16.31 13.69
C LEU A 218 6.19 16.26 12.83
N LEU A 219 6.64 17.41 12.32
CA LEU A 219 7.79 17.56 11.44
C LEU A 219 9.00 18.20 12.11
N LEU A 220 8.84 18.88 13.24
CA LEU A 220 9.92 19.27 14.15
C LEU A 220 10.21 18.09 15.09
#